data_AF-A0A519YCQ0-F1
#
_entry.id   AF-A0A519YCQ0-F1
#
_cell.length_a   1.000
_cell.length_b   1.000
_cell.length_c   1.000
_cell.angle_alpha   90.00
_cell.angle_beta   90.00
_cell.angle_gamma   90.00
#
_symmetry.space_group_name_H-M   'P 1'
#
loop_
_entity.id
_entity.type
_entity.pdbx_description
1 polymer ?
#
loop_
_entity_poly.entity_id
_entity_poly.type
_entity_poly.pdbx_seq_one_letter_code
_entity_poly.pdbx_strand_id
1 'polypeptide(L)'
;MRNALLRYYYLLLLGPLLGLHPTRSAAQTTTESFDTGTKTSYPTGTVTLPTGDWDLTDALLGTDANDHKNGPQAVRIAQQGRLTMDFFVPQGAATVTVQHASYGTDGSSSWELWAQSQACACTKWTKVGATVITSSPVLQAASFTVNIPGQVRFEIRKTSGGKARPAARGRR
;
A
#
# COMPACT_ATOMS: atom_id res chain seq x y z
N MET A 1 -11.95 -65.98 -48.25
CA MET A 1 -10.88 -65.02 -48.60
C MET A 1 -11.48 -63.62 -48.60
N ARG A 2 -10.88 -62.68 -47.82
CA ARG A 2 -10.88 -61.20 -47.95
C ARG A 2 -12.25 -60.49 -48.04
N ASN A 3 -12.75 -59.86 -46.98
CA ASN A 3 -12.43 -58.52 -46.43
C ASN A 3 -13.21 -57.35 -47.08
N ALA A 4 -13.60 -56.43 -46.19
CA ALA A 4 -13.92 -55.01 -46.37
C ALA A 4 -15.38 -54.63 -46.72
N LEU A 5 -16.02 -53.58 -46.17
CA LEU A 5 -15.86 -52.69 -45.01
C LEU A 5 -17.13 -51.79 -45.00
N LEU A 6 -17.61 -51.43 -43.80
CA LEU A 6 -18.36 -50.23 -43.35
C LEU A 6 -18.99 -49.26 -44.40
N ARG A 7 -20.14 -48.63 -44.12
CA ARG A 7 -20.20 -47.40 -43.28
C ARG A 7 -21.65 -47.02 -42.91
N TYR A 8 -21.89 -46.93 -41.59
CA TYR A 8 -22.95 -46.11 -41.00
C TYR A 8 -22.57 -44.63 -41.13
N TYR A 9 -23.47 -43.80 -41.63
CA TYR A 9 -23.39 -42.35 -41.51
C TYR A 9 -24.07 -41.93 -40.20
N TYR A 10 -23.29 -41.52 -39.20
CA TYR A 10 -23.77 -40.67 -38.11
C TYR A 10 -23.31 -39.24 -38.41
N LEU A 11 -24.27 -38.35 -38.69
CA LEU A 11 -24.06 -36.91 -38.60
C LEU A 11 -23.88 -36.57 -37.11
N LEU A 12 -22.66 -36.26 -36.71
CA LEU A 12 -22.36 -35.57 -35.45
C LEU A 12 -22.14 -34.09 -35.78
N LEU A 13 -23.15 -33.27 -35.48
CA LEU A 13 -23.05 -31.81 -35.47
C LEU A 13 -22.03 -31.39 -34.41
N LEU A 14 -20.86 -30.90 -34.85
CA LEU A 14 -19.90 -30.19 -34.02
C LEU A 14 -20.49 -28.83 -33.62
N GLY A 15 -20.98 -28.71 -32.38
CA GLY A 15 -21.14 -27.41 -31.74
C GLY A 15 -19.76 -26.86 -31.33
N PRO A 16 -19.49 -25.54 -31.47
CA PRO A 16 -18.22 -24.99 -31.05
C PRO A 16 -18.05 -25.16 -29.55
N LEU A 17 -16.97 -25.85 -29.18
CA LEU A 17 -16.48 -25.99 -27.82
C LEU A 17 -16.14 -24.57 -27.31
N LEU A 18 -17.07 -23.95 -26.57
CA LEU A 18 -16.81 -22.69 -25.87
C LEU A 18 -15.76 -23.00 -24.79
N GLY A 19 -14.49 -22.79 -25.12
CA GLY A 19 -13.40 -22.92 -24.16
C GLY A 19 -13.65 -21.94 -23.02
N LEU A 20 -13.85 -22.46 -21.81
CA LEU A 20 -13.64 -21.68 -20.60
C LEU A 20 -12.16 -21.33 -20.56
N HIS A 21 -11.78 -20.19 -21.13
CA HIS A 21 -10.46 -19.63 -20.93
C HIS A 21 -10.44 -19.06 -19.51
N PRO A 22 -9.63 -19.57 -18.57
CA PRO A 22 -9.41 -18.86 -17.33
C PRO A 22 -8.78 -17.52 -17.70
N THR A 23 -9.50 -16.43 -17.51
CA THR A 23 -8.90 -15.09 -17.57
C THR A 23 -7.92 -15.00 -16.42
N ARG A 24 -6.62 -14.99 -16.74
CA ARG A 24 -5.60 -14.69 -15.74
C ARG A 24 -5.86 -13.25 -15.28
N SER A 25 -6.26 -13.06 -14.03
CA SER A 25 -6.39 -11.71 -13.47
C SER A 25 -5.05 -11.01 -13.61
N ALA A 26 -5.03 -9.87 -14.31
CA ALA A 26 -3.85 -9.02 -14.34
C ALA A 26 -3.56 -8.54 -12.91
N ALA A 27 -2.28 -8.38 -12.56
CA ALA A 27 -1.92 -7.79 -11.29
C ALA A 27 -2.45 -6.34 -11.25
N GLN A 28 -3.36 -6.06 -10.33
CA GLN A 28 -3.86 -4.70 -10.09
C GLN A 28 -2.86 -3.96 -9.20
N THR A 29 -2.41 -2.80 -9.64
CA THR A 29 -1.61 -1.88 -8.82
C THR A 29 -2.49 -0.72 -8.37
N THR A 30 -2.61 -0.55 -7.06
CA THR A 30 -3.20 0.67 -6.47
C THR A 30 -2.06 1.61 -6.10
N THR A 31 -2.15 2.87 -6.53
CA THR A 31 -1.14 3.89 -6.23
C THR A 31 -1.83 5.16 -5.73
N GLU A 32 -1.45 5.59 -4.53
CA GLU A 32 -1.84 6.89 -3.98
C GLU A 32 -0.61 7.81 -4.03
N SER A 33 -0.71 8.93 -4.73
CA SER A 33 0.38 9.91 -4.84
C SER A 33 0.30 11.02 -3.79
N PHE A 34 -0.85 11.17 -3.14
CA PHE A 34 -1.19 12.26 -2.22
C PHE A 34 -1.18 13.65 -2.86
N ASP A 35 -1.19 13.76 -4.20
CA ASP A 35 -1.07 15.02 -4.94
C ASP A 35 -2.33 15.89 -4.91
N THR A 36 -3.45 15.36 -4.42
CA THR A 36 -4.76 16.05 -4.35
C THR A 36 -5.27 16.16 -2.92
N GLY A 37 -6.38 16.86 -2.73
CA GLY A 37 -6.97 17.08 -1.41
C GLY A 37 -6.22 18.13 -0.59
N THR A 38 -6.80 18.48 0.56
CA THR A 38 -6.27 19.52 1.44
C THR A 38 -6.47 19.12 2.90
N LYS A 39 -5.38 19.10 3.66
CA LYS A 39 -5.40 19.04 5.13
C LYS A 39 -4.15 19.70 5.66
N THR A 40 -4.25 20.94 6.11
CA THR A 40 -3.08 21.78 6.42
C THR A 40 -2.66 21.77 7.89
N SER A 41 -3.34 21.00 8.74
CA SER A 41 -3.09 20.90 10.18
C SER A 41 -2.88 19.45 10.61
N TYR A 42 -2.17 19.25 11.72
CA TYR A 42 -1.78 17.93 12.24
C TYR A 42 -2.90 17.10 12.90
N PRO A 43 -3.88 17.67 13.65
CA PRO A 43 -4.90 16.88 14.35
C PRO A 43 -5.63 15.91 13.43
N THR A 44 -6.16 14.80 13.96
CA THR A 44 -6.87 13.78 13.17
C THR A 44 -7.91 14.38 12.23
N GLY A 45 -7.90 13.93 10.98
CA GLY A 45 -8.96 14.23 10.02
C GLY A 45 -8.86 13.35 8.79
N THR A 46 -10.02 13.06 8.21
CA THR A 46 -10.16 12.27 6.99
C THR A 46 -9.96 13.15 5.76
N VAL A 47 -9.29 12.62 4.73
CA VAL A 47 -9.17 13.25 3.41
C VAL A 47 -9.57 12.25 2.35
N THR A 48 -10.48 12.65 1.46
CA THR A 48 -10.83 11.88 0.28
C THR A 48 -9.78 12.10 -0.81
N LEU A 49 -9.12 11.02 -1.21
CA LEU A 49 -8.07 10.98 -2.23
C LEU A 49 -8.48 10.04 -3.38
N PRO A 50 -7.73 10.00 -4.50
CA PRO A 50 -8.12 9.21 -5.68
C PRO A 50 -8.26 7.71 -5.40
N THR A 51 -7.51 7.18 -4.43
CA THR A 51 -7.61 5.78 -4.04
C THR A 51 -8.76 5.48 -3.06
N GLY A 52 -9.26 6.49 -2.35
CA GLY A 52 -10.29 6.37 -1.33
C GLY A 52 -10.09 7.33 -0.17
N ASP A 53 -10.82 7.12 0.92
CA ASP A 53 -10.70 7.93 2.13
C ASP A 53 -9.50 7.50 2.99
N TRP A 54 -8.76 8.49 3.48
CA TRP A 54 -7.60 8.29 4.35
C TRP A 54 -7.76 9.08 5.64
N ASP A 55 -7.61 8.40 6.78
CA ASP A 55 -7.50 9.05 8.08
C ASP A 55 -6.05 9.42 8.36
N LEU A 56 -5.82 10.73 8.54
CA LEU A 56 -4.51 11.30 8.81
C LEU A 56 -4.47 11.82 10.25
N THR A 57 -3.71 11.16 11.14
CA THR A 57 -3.51 11.58 12.54
C THR A 57 -2.07 12.03 12.77
N ASP A 58 -1.91 13.20 13.41
CA ASP A 58 -0.62 13.90 13.52
C ASP A 58 0.09 13.98 12.17
N ALA A 59 -0.69 14.20 11.12
CA ALA A 59 -0.24 14.26 9.75
C ALA A 59 -1.01 15.31 8.97
N LEU A 60 -0.38 15.87 7.95
CA LEU A 60 -0.97 16.87 7.06
C LEU A 60 -0.52 16.60 5.62
N LEU A 61 -1.24 17.18 4.65
CA LEU A 61 -0.82 17.28 3.27
C LEU A 61 -0.05 18.60 3.09
N GLY A 62 1.25 18.48 2.77
CA GLY A 62 2.22 19.57 2.80
C GLY A 62 2.78 19.89 1.42
N THR A 63 2.95 21.18 1.16
CA THR A 63 3.53 21.74 -0.07
C THR A 63 4.86 22.45 0.18
N ASP A 64 5.38 22.43 1.42
CA ASP A 64 6.58 23.18 1.80
C ASP A 64 7.79 22.71 0.99
N ALA A 65 8.76 23.60 0.77
CA ALA A 65 9.99 23.24 0.06
C ALA A 65 10.79 22.13 0.77
N ASN A 66 10.62 21.99 2.09
CA ASN A 66 11.21 20.94 2.91
C ASN A 66 10.44 19.61 2.84
N ASP A 67 9.24 19.59 2.26
CA ASP A 67 8.52 18.36 1.94
C ASP A 67 9.12 17.79 0.64
N HIS A 68 10.04 16.85 0.76
CA HIS A 68 10.63 16.16 -0.38
C HIS A 68 9.60 15.21 -1.00
N LYS A 69 9.20 15.50 -2.22
CA LYS A 69 7.98 14.99 -2.85
C LYS A 69 8.19 14.72 -4.34
N ASN A 70 7.35 13.84 -4.90
CA ASN A 70 7.27 13.59 -6.34
C ASN A 70 5.87 14.01 -6.81
N GLY A 71 5.72 15.28 -7.15
CA GLY A 71 4.43 15.92 -7.41
C GLY A 71 4.26 17.23 -6.62
N PRO A 72 3.07 17.85 -6.65
CA PRO A 72 2.78 19.12 -5.97
C PRO A 72 2.82 19.07 -4.44
N GLN A 73 2.52 17.92 -3.81
CA GLN A 73 2.48 17.80 -2.36
C GLN A 73 2.89 16.39 -1.87
N ALA A 74 3.11 16.26 -0.58
CA ALA A 74 3.31 14.97 0.09
C ALA A 74 2.66 14.97 1.46
N VAL A 75 2.36 13.78 1.96
CA VAL A 75 1.91 13.61 3.34
C VAL A 75 3.10 13.73 4.31
N ARG A 76 2.98 14.63 5.30
CA ARG A 76 3.98 14.84 6.35
C ARG A 76 3.45 14.33 7.68
N ILE A 77 4.16 13.40 8.31
CA ILE A 77 3.80 12.81 9.60
C ILE A 77 4.70 13.37 10.72
N ALA A 78 4.08 13.91 11.77
CA ALA A 78 4.74 14.37 12.99
C ALA A 78 4.49 13.40 14.15
N GLN A 79 5.17 13.62 15.27
CA GLN A 79 5.01 12.84 16.51
C GLN A 79 5.00 11.33 16.23
N GLN A 80 4.02 10.59 16.77
CA GLN A 80 3.75 9.18 16.50
C GLN A 80 2.50 9.03 15.64
N GLY A 81 2.39 9.88 14.61
CA GLY A 81 1.23 9.92 13.71
C GLY A 81 1.09 8.70 12.82
N ARG A 82 -0.07 8.63 12.15
CA ARG A 82 -0.45 7.51 11.30
C ARG A 82 -1.23 7.96 10.06
N LEU A 83 -1.11 7.17 9.00
CA LEU A 83 -1.94 7.25 7.80
C LEU A 83 -2.70 5.94 7.68
N THR A 84 -4.02 6.00 7.79
CA THR A 84 -4.88 4.81 7.79
C THR A 84 -5.77 4.84 6.57
N MET A 85 -5.76 3.77 5.78
CA MET A 85 -6.76 3.60 4.72
C MET A 85 -8.12 3.31 5.34
N ASP A 86 -9.17 4.04 4.94
CA ASP A 86 -10.55 3.72 5.28
C ASP A 86 -11.30 3.00 4.15
N PHE A 87 -10.53 2.36 3.27
CA PHE A 87 -11.01 1.49 2.20
C PHE A 87 -10.12 0.24 2.10
N PHE A 88 -10.66 -0.80 1.49
CA PHE A 88 -9.93 -2.05 1.24
C PHE A 88 -9.48 -2.11 -0.21
N VAL A 89 -8.23 -2.55 -0.43
CA VAL A 89 -7.76 -3.01 -1.73
C VAL A 89 -8.45 -4.35 -2.04
N PRO A 90 -9.19 -4.49 -3.14
CA PRO A 90 -10.13 -5.60 -3.33
C PRO A 90 -9.45 -6.96 -3.52
N GLN A 91 -8.29 -6.99 -4.16
CA GLN A 91 -7.61 -8.22 -4.61
C GLN A 91 -6.46 -8.67 -3.70
N GLY A 92 -6.25 -8.00 -2.56
CA GLY A 92 -5.09 -8.24 -1.72
C GLY A 92 -3.86 -7.46 -2.16
N ALA A 93 -2.71 -7.84 -1.60
CA ALA A 93 -1.43 -7.24 -1.96
C ALA A 93 -0.31 -8.27 -1.86
N ALA A 94 0.49 -8.37 -2.93
CA ALA A 94 1.76 -9.09 -2.90
C ALA A 94 2.89 -8.22 -2.36
N THR A 95 2.94 -6.95 -2.79
CA THR A 95 3.97 -5.99 -2.42
C THR A 95 3.34 -4.64 -2.11
N VAL A 96 3.92 -3.93 -1.14
CA VAL A 96 3.66 -2.51 -0.89
C VAL A 96 4.98 -1.78 -0.99
N THR A 97 5.00 -0.68 -1.75
CA THR A 97 6.16 0.20 -1.86
C THR A 97 5.76 1.60 -1.40
N VAL A 98 6.61 2.23 -0.58
CA VAL A 98 6.39 3.57 -0.03
C VAL A 98 7.62 4.43 -0.35
N GLN A 99 7.39 5.58 -0.97
CA GLN A 99 8.41 6.61 -1.11
C GLN A 99 8.49 7.44 0.18
N HIS A 100 9.69 7.62 0.73
CA HIS A 100 9.90 8.33 1.99
C HIS A 100 11.19 9.16 1.98
N ALA A 101 11.18 10.26 2.75
CA ALA A 101 12.31 11.15 2.98
C ALA A 101 12.13 11.91 4.30
N SER A 102 13.22 12.43 4.87
CA SER A 102 13.17 13.33 6.04
C SER A 102 12.60 14.68 5.64
N TYR A 103 11.95 15.37 6.57
CA TYR A 103 11.50 16.75 6.37
C TYR A 103 12.70 17.70 6.46
N GLY A 104 13.03 18.40 5.38
CA GLY A 104 14.18 19.31 5.33
C GLY A 104 15.44 18.67 5.91
N THR A 105 15.99 19.27 6.97
CA THR A 105 17.17 18.78 7.71
C THR A 105 16.84 18.11 9.05
N ASP A 106 15.60 17.66 9.25
CA ASP A 106 15.21 16.95 10.48
C ASP A 106 16.02 15.64 10.63
N GLY A 107 16.19 15.20 11.88
CA GLY A 107 16.91 13.97 12.19
C GLY A 107 16.18 12.71 11.75
N SER A 108 16.85 11.56 11.89
CA SER A 108 16.30 10.26 11.51
C SER A 108 14.98 9.94 12.24
N SER A 109 14.02 9.40 11.50
CA SER A 109 12.75 8.92 12.04
C SER A 109 12.52 7.46 11.68
N SER A 110 11.74 6.76 12.50
CA SER A 110 11.37 5.36 12.27
C SER A 110 9.87 5.23 12.04
N TRP A 111 9.49 4.31 11.16
CA TRP A 111 8.08 4.00 10.88
C TRP A 111 7.89 2.53 10.45
N GLU A 112 6.64 2.08 10.45
CA GLU A 112 6.27 0.70 10.19
C GLU A 112 5.04 0.63 9.27
N LEU A 113 4.99 -0.41 8.44
CA LEU A 113 3.80 -0.78 7.69
C LEU A 113 2.96 -1.78 8.49
N TRP A 114 1.65 -1.57 8.53
CA TRP A 114 0.69 -2.45 9.19
C TRP A 114 -0.44 -2.79 8.21
N ALA A 115 -0.98 -4.00 8.34
CA ALA A 115 -2.07 -4.49 7.50
C ALA A 115 -3.23 -5.04 8.33
N GLN A 116 -4.43 -4.90 7.79
CA GLN A 116 -5.65 -5.52 8.30
C GLN A 116 -6.36 -6.22 7.14
N SER A 117 -6.49 -7.54 7.23
CA SER A 117 -7.28 -8.33 6.29
C SER A 117 -8.75 -8.30 6.70
N GLN A 118 -9.64 -8.16 5.72
CA GLN A 118 -11.08 -8.25 5.96
C GLN A 118 -11.55 -9.69 6.23
N ALA A 119 -10.79 -10.70 5.79
CA ALA A 119 -11.21 -12.10 5.83
C ALA A 119 -11.44 -12.63 7.26
N CYS A 120 -10.77 -12.06 8.27
CA CYS A 120 -10.97 -12.43 9.67
C CYS A 120 -12.15 -11.70 10.35
N ALA A 121 -12.83 -10.77 9.65
CA ALA A 121 -13.74 -9.78 10.24
C ALA A 121 -13.18 -9.08 11.50
N CYS A 122 -11.84 -9.02 11.61
CA CYS A 122 -11.15 -8.59 12.80
C CYS A 122 -10.60 -7.18 12.63
N THR A 123 -10.69 -6.37 13.68
CA THR A 123 -10.10 -5.02 13.74
C THR A 123 -8.61 -5.05 14.09
N LYS A 124 -7.98 -6.23 14.03
CA LYS A 124 -6.59 -6.42 14.41
C LYS A 124 -5.66 -5.99 13.28
N TRP A 125 -4.75 -5.08 13.61
CA TRP A 125 -3.63 -4.70 12.75
C TRP A 125 -2.42 -5.61 13.01
N THR A 126 -1.74 -6.03 11.95
CA THR A 126 -0.50 -6.81 12.03
C THR A 126 0.63 -6.08 11.33
N LYS A 127 1.80 -6.00 11.96
CA LYS A 127 2.99 -5.39 11.36
C LYS A 127 3.45 -6.21 10.16
N VAL A 128 3.83 -5.52 9.09
CA VAL A 128 4.34 -6.10 7.85
C VAL A 128 5.82 -5.72 7.70
N GLY A 129 6.68 -6.72 7.59
CA GLY A 129 8.12 -6.52 7.38
C GLY A 129 8.84 -5.79 8.52
N ALA A 130 9.99 -5.20 8.19
CA ALA A 130 10.86 -4.52 9.14
C ALA A 130 10.43 -3.07 9.41
N THR A 131 10.89 -2.51 10.53
CA THR A 131 10.81 -1.07 10.77
C THR A 131 11.74 -0.35 9.79
N VAL A 132 11.26 0.70 9.14
CA VAL A 132 12.04 1.53 8.22
C VAL A 132 12.60 2.73 8.98
N ILE A 133 13.86 3.06 8.69
CA ILE A 133 14.51 4.28 9.17
C ILE A 133 14.65 5.24 7.99
N THR A 134 14.05 6.42 8.13
CA THR A 134 14.21 7.53 7.20
C THR A 134 15.23 8.51 7.76
N SER A 135 16.38 8.64 7.11
CA SER A 135 17.49 9.51 7.53
C SER A 135 17.99 10.45 6.44
N SER A 136 17.38 10.40 5.25
CA SER A 136 17.81 11.10 4.05
C SER A 136 16.73 12.08 3.59
N PRO A 137 17.10 13.31 3.19
CA PRO A 137 16.19 14.24 2.51
C PRO A 137 15.89 13.82 1.06
N VAL A 138 16.70 12.92 0.48
CA VAL A 138 16.42 12.38 -0.85
C VAL A 138 15.39 11.26 -0.75
N LEU A 139 14.38 11.29 -1.62
CA LEU A 139 13.35 10.25 -1.71
C LEU A 139 13.96 8.86 -1.91
N GLN A 140 13.55 7.93 -1.06
CA GLN A 140 13.94 6.53 -1.07
C GLN A 140 12.68 5.65 -1.11
N ALA A 141 12.83 4.44 -1.64
CA ALA A 141 11.77 3.45 -1.69
C ALA A 141 11.96 2.39 -0.60
N ALA A 142 10.96 2.20 0.26
CA ALA A 142 10.84 1.02 1.10
C ALA A 142 9.85 0.05 0.45
N SER A 143 10.26 -1.22 0.26
CA SER A 143 9.41 -2.26 -0.32
C SER A 143 9.19 -3.41 0.67
N PHE A 144 7.94 -3.84 0.78
CA PHE A 144 7.48 -4.86 1.72
C PHE A 144 6.85 -6.02 0.96
N THR A 145 7.29 -7.24 1.24
CA THR A 145 6.59 -8.45 0.82
C THR A 145 5.41 -8.69 1.77
N VAL A 146 4.19 -8.62 1.24
CA VAL A 146 2.93 -8.65 2.02
C VAL A 146 2.25 -10.01 1.91
N ASN A 147 2.02 -10.49 0.68
CA ASN A 147 1.36 -11.77 0.39
C ASN A 147 0.04 -12.00 1.14
N ILE A 148 -0.79 -10.96 1.28
CA ILE A 148 -2.13 -11.08 1.88
C ILE A 148 -3.16 -11.19 0.75
N PRO A 149 -3.90 -12.31 0.64
CA PRO A 149 -4.96 -12.45 -0.34
C PRO A 149 -6.26 -11.78 0.13
N GLY A 150 -7.14 -11.49 -0.82
CA GLY A 150 -8.45 -10.91 -0.55
C GLY A 150 -8.37 -9.49 0.01
N GLN A 151 -9.51 -8.94 0.41
CA GLN A 151 -9.61 -7.54 0.81
C GLN A 151 -8.65 -7.20 1.97
N VAL A 152 -7.77 -6.22 1.77
CA VAL A 152 -6.77 -5.77 2.74
C VAL A 152 -6.66 -4.25 2.74
N ARG A 153 -6.45 -3.66 3.91
CA ARG A 153 -6.12 -2.25 4.07
C ARG A 153 -4.84 -2.07 4.87
N PHE A 154 -4.22 -0.91 4.70
CA PHE A 154 -2.90 -0.62 5.28
C PHE A 154 -2.92 0.60 6.18
N GLU A 155 -1.96 0.62 7.08
CA GLU A 155 -1.63 1.76 7.92
C GLU A 155 -0.12 1.97 7.95
N ILE A 156 0.32 3.21 7.80
CA ILE A 156 1.71 3.62 8.01
C ILE A 156 1.78 4.27 9.39
N ARG A 157 2.64 3.76 10.27
CA ARG A 157 2.79 4.25 11.65
C ARG A 157 4.19 4.80 11.87
N LYS A 158 4.32 6.09 12.19
CA LYS A 158 5.58 6.64 12.69
C LYS A 158 5.79 6.17 14.13
N THR A 159 6.92 5.53 14.40
CA THR A 159 7.24 4.96 15.72
C THR A 159 8.20 5.83 16.53
N SER A 160 9.02 6.66 15.86
CA SER A 160 9.84 7.66 16.53
C SER A 160 9.00 8.89 16.92
N GLY A 161 9.11 9.38 18.15
CA GLY A 161 8.50 10.66 18.56
C GLY A 161 9.31 11.91 18.16
N GLY A 162 8.64 13.08 18.15
CA GLY A 162 9.29 14.39 17.97
C GLY A 162 10.00 14.62 16.63
N LYS A 163 10.79 15.72 16.56
CA LYS A 163 11.66 16.13 15.44
C LYS A 163 13.00 15.37 15.36
N ALA A 164 13.16 14.30 16.15
CA ALA A 164 14.39 13.54 16.36
C ALA A 164 15.65 14.36 16.72
N ARG A 165 16.02 14.35 18.01
CA ARG A 165 17.39 14.63 18.48
C ARG A 165 17.85 13.45 19.36
N PRO A 166 18.58 12.46 18.85
CA PRO A 166 19.21 11.47 19.71
C PRO A 166 20.39 12.13 20.43
N ALA A 167 20.21 12.48 21.71
CA ALA A 167 21.34 12.75 22.60
C ALA A 167 21.75 11.43 23.25
N ALA A 168 22.70 10.72 22.64
CA ALA A 168 23.42 9.65 23.34
C ALA A 168 24.36 10.30 24.35
N ARG A 169 24.00 10.27 25.64
CA ARG A 169 24.97 10.47 26.72
C ARG A 169 25.08 9.15 27.47
N GLY A 170 26.07 8.33 27.08
CA GLY A 170 26.44 7.17 27.87
C GLY A 170 26.99 7.59 29.23
N ARG A 171 26.83 6.73 30.23
CA ARG A 171 27.88 6.31 31.17
C ARG A 171 27.37 5.22 32.13
N ARG A 172 28.11 4.09 32.08
CA ARG A 172 28.24 2.94 32.99
C ARG A 172 27.02 2.06 33.19
#